data_AF-A0A3A8KDM2-F1
#
_entry.id   AF-A0A3A8KDM2-F1
#
_cell.length_a   1.000
_cell.length_b   1.000
_cell.length_c   1.000
_cell.angle_alpha   90.00
_cell.angle_beta   90.00
_cell.angle_gamma   90.00
#
_symmetry.space_group_name_H-M   'P 1'
#
loop_
_entity.id
_entity.type
_entity.pdbx_description
1 polymer ?
#
loop_
_entity_poly.entity_id
_entity_poly.type
_entity_poly.pdbx_seq_one_letter_code
_entity_poly.pdbx_strand_id
1 'polypeptide(L)' 'MTVYDRYRTLLHKLALVRARAPGGESPEADALLDAMDEVWDAMSEGERAAMERERARLAEASDAREVHA' A
#
# COMPACT_ATOMS: atom_id res chain seq x y z
N MET A 1 2.15 5.14 15.05
CA MET A 1 1.86 4.80 13.64
C MET A 1 2.91 3.79 13.20
N THR A 2 2.51 2.60 12.77
CA THR A 2 3.44 1.53 12.37
C THR A 2 3.99 1.78 10.96
N VAL A 3 5.07 1.07 10.57
CA VAL A 3 5.58 1.12 9.19
C VAL A 3 4.51 0.63 8.20
N TYR A 4 3.70 -0.34 8.62
CA TYR A 4 2.53 -0.80 7.87
C TYR A 4 1.50 0.31 7.63
N ASP A 5 1.15 1.08 8.66
CA ASP A 5 0.21 2.21 8.53
C ASP A 5 0.76 3.28 7.57
N ARG A 6 2.07 3.51 7.60
CA ARG A 6 2.75 4.45 6.70
C ARG A 6 2.68 3.95 5.25
N TYR A 7 3.02 2.69 5.00
CA TYR A 7 2.97 2.08 3.66
C TYR A 7 1.53 2.07 3.11
N ARG A 8 0.54 1.69 3.93
CA ARG A 8 -0.89 1.72 3.57
C ARG A 8 -1.38 3.13 3.24
N THR A 9 -0.89 4.13 3.98
CA THR A 9 -1.21 5.54 3.72
C THR A 9 -0.65 6.00 2.37
N LEU A 10 0.59 5.62 2.02
CA LEU A 10 1.20 5.94 0.73
C LEU A 10 0.43 5.28 -0.43
N LEU A 11 0.07 4.00 -0.29
CA LEU A 11 -0.78 3.30 -1.26
C LEU A 11 -2.13 4.01 -1.47
N HIS A 12 -2.78 4.45 -0.39
CA HIS A 12 -4.04 5.17 -0.51
C HIS A 12 -3.87 6.50 -1.25
N LYS A 13 -2.81 7.26 -0.96
CA LYS A 13 -2.50 8.50 -1.68
C LYS A 13 -2.23 8.25 -3.15
N LEU A 14 -1.46 7.21 -3.48
CA LEU A 14 -1.16 6.85 -4.86
C LEU A 14 -2.44 6.49 -5.64
N ALA A 15 -3.36 5.76 -5.02
CA ALA A 15 -4.66 5.44 -5.62
C ALA A 15 -5.48 6.72 -5.91
N LEU A 16 -5.49 7.68 -4.99
CA LEU A 16 -6.18 8.96 -5.18
C LEU A 16 -5.56 9.80 -6.32
N VAL A 17 -4.23 9.86 -6.39
CA VAL A 17 -3.50 10.59 -7.44
C VAL A 17 -3.79 9.96 -8.80
N ARG A 18 -3.69 8.63 -8.92
CA ARG A 18 -3.98 7.90 -10.17
C ARG A 18 -5.43 8.06 -10.61
N ALA A 19 -6.39 8.05 -9.68
CA ALA A 19 -7.80 8.28 -9.99
C ALA A 19 -8.07 9.68 -10.56
N ARG A 20 -7.25 10.68 -10.19
CA ARG A 20 -7.36 12.06 -10.67
C ARG A 20 -6.68 12.31 -12.02
N ALA A 21 -5.71 11.47 -12.39
CA ALA A 21 -4.97 11.56 -13.64
C ALA A 21 -4.97 10.22 -14.41
N PRO A 22 -6.13 9.75 -14.90
CA PRO A 22 -6.21 8.52 -15.67
C PRO A 22 -5.51 8.69 -17.03
N GLY A 23 -4.24 8.29 -17.12
CA GLY A 23 -3.48 8.22 -18.36
C GLY A 23 -2.27 9.14 -18.49
N GLY A 24 -1.87 9.85 -17.42
CA GLY A 24 -0.66 10.69 -17.42
C GLY A 24 0.39 10.18 -16.46
N GLU A 25 1.67 10.24 -16.87
CA GLU A 25 2.78 10.30 -15.91
C GLU A 25 2.52 11.49 -14.98
N SER A 26 2.53 11.22 -13.67
CA SER A 26 2.27 12.22 -12.65
C SER A 26 3.52 12.29 -11.77
N PRO A 27 4.24 13.43 -11.75
CA PRO A 27 5.37 13.61 -10.86
C PRO A 27 5.02 13.37 -9.38
N GLU A 28 3.76 13.60 -9.00
CA GLU A 28 3.26 13.29 -7.67
C GLU A 28 3.12 11.77 -7.44
N ALA A 29 2.70 11.02 -8.46
CA ALA A 29 2.66 9.56 -8.39
C ALA A 29 4.08 8.98 -8.32
N ASP A 30 5.02 9.53 -9.08
CA ASP A 30 6.43 9.11 -9.08
C ASP A 30 7.07 9.36 -7.71
N ALA A 31 6.90 10.55 -7.14
CA ALA A 31 7.39 10.87 -5.80
C ALA A 31 6.75 9.98 -4.70
N LEU A 32 5.50 9.54 -4.89
CA LEU A 32 4.86 8.59 -3.98
C LEU A 32 5.44 7.18 -4.11
N LEU A 33 5.80 6.76 -5.33
CA LEU A 33 6.47 5.48 -5.58
C LEU A 33 7.88 5.49 -4.97
N ASP A 34 8.65 6.55 -5.17
CA ASP A 34 9.97 6.72 -4.54
C ASP A 34 9.88 6.64 -3.01
N ALA A 35 8.91 7.34 -2.41
CA ALA A 35 8.68 7.30 -0.97
C ALA A 35 8.22 5.91 -0.47
N MET A 36 7.55 5.11 -1.31
CA MET A 36 7.20 3.74 -0.99
C MET A 36 8.44 2.83 -1.01
N ASP A 37 9.32 3.01 -2.00
CA ASP A 37 10.57 2.27 -2.11
C ASP A 37 11.50 2.56 -0.91
N GLU A 38 11.63 3.83 -0.50
CA GLU A 38 12.39 4.20 0.70
C GLU A 38 11.84 3.53 1.98
N VAL A 39 10.51 3.47 2.12
CA VAL A 39 9.88 2.81 3.26
C VAL A 39 10.12 1.31 3.21
N TRP A 40 10.03 0.71 2.02
CA TRP A 40 10.30 -0.71 1.83
C TRP A 40 11.77 -1.05 2.15
N ASP A 41 12.71 -0.23 1.71
CA ASP A 41 14.15 -0.39 1.97
C ASP A 41 14.52 -0.22 3.44
N ALA A 42 13.83 0.67 4.15
CA ALA A 42 14.01 0.84 5.58
C ALA A 42 13.44 -0.32 6.42
N MET A 43 12.56 -1.15 5.86
CA MET A 43 12.00 -2.32 6.56
C MET A 43 12.99 -3.47 6.61
N SER A 44 13.12 -4.07 7.80
CA SER A 44 13.76 -5.37 7.94
C SER A 44 12.95 -6.48 7.26
N GLU A 45 13.60 -7.61 6.96
CA GLU A 45 12.92 -8.80 6.43
C GLU A 45 11.76 -9.26 7.33
N GLY A 46 11.93 -9.16 8.66
CA GLY A 46 10.88 -9.51 9.62
C GLY A 46 9.66 -8.60 9.53
N GLU A 47 9.88 -7.30 9.31
CA GLU A 47 8.80 -6.32 9.11
C GLU A 47 8.11 -6.51 7.75
N ARG A 48 8.88 -6.80 6.69
CA ARG A 48 8.31 -7.13 5.37
C ARG A 48 7.46 -8.40 5.44
N ALA A 49 7.94 -9.44 6.11
CA ALA A 49 7.19 -10.68 6.32
C ALA A 49 5.93 -10.47 7.19
N ALA A 50 6.00 -9.62 8.21
CA ALA A 50 4.83 -9.25 9.02
C ALA A 50 3.78 -8.52 8.18
N MET A 51 4.22 -7.62 7.29
CA MET A 51 3.35 -6.91 6.37
C MET A 51 2.66 -7.82 5.36
N GLU A 52 3.38 -8.77 4.74
CA GLU A 52 2.76 -9.72 3.81
C GLU A 52 1.73 -10.63 4.51
N ARG A 53 2.00 -11.05 5.75
CA ARG A 53 1.01 -11.79 6.56
C ARG A 53 -0.24 -10.96 6.86
N GLU A 54 -0.06 -9.70 7.24
CA GLU A 54 -1.20 -8.80 7.49
C GLU A 54 -1.99 -8.53 6.22
N ARG A 55 -1.31 -8.38 5.08
CA ARG A 55 -1.94 -8.24 3.76
C ARG A 55 -2.75 -9.49 3.37
N ALA A 56 -2.19 -10.68 3.57
CA ALA A 56 -2.88 -11.94 3.32
C ALA A 56 -4.13 -12.08 4.20
N ARG A 57 -4.00 -11.81 5.51
CA ARG A 57 -5.12 -11.79 6.47
C ARG A 57 -6.23 -10.83 6.04
N LEU A 58 -5.89 -9.63 5.55
CA LEU A 58 -6.88 -8.65 5.11
C LEU A 58 -7.54 -9.02 3.79
N ALA A 59 -6.80 -9.65 2.85
CA ALA A 59 -7.37 -10.18 1.62
C ALA A 59 -8.41 -11.28 1.92
N GLU A 60 -8.07 -12.23 2.79
CA GLU A 60 -8.98 -13.27 3.26
C GLU A 60 -10.22 -12.68 3.97
N ALA A 61 -10.04 -11.63 4.77
CA ALA A 61 -11.14 -10.95 5.43
C ALA A 61 -12.05 -10.16 4.47
N SER A 62 -11.51 -9.69 3.33
CA SER A 62 -12.28 -9.02 2.28
C SER A 62 -13.10 -10.03 1.48
N ASP A 63 -12.49 -11.16 1.10
CA ASP A 63 -13.18 -12.26 0.42
C ASP A 63 -14.30 -12.85 1.29
N ALA A 64 -14.05 -13.04 2.59
CA ALA A 64 -15.07 -13.50 3.53
C ALA A 64 -16.26 -12.52 3.66
N ARG A 65 -16.04 -11.23 3.37
CA ARG A 65 -17.08 -10.19 3.42
C ARG A 65 -17.93 -10.16 2.15
N GLU A 66 -17.38 -10.55 1.01
CA GLU A 66 -18.12 -10.69 -0.26
C GLU A 66 -18.98 -11.96 -0.31
N VAL A 67 -18.59 -13.04 0.36
CA VAL A 67 -19.37 -14.29 0.43
C VAL A 67 -20.60 -14.19 1.35
N HIS A 68 -20.67 -13.16 2.20
CA HIS A 68 -21.77 -12.92 3.14
C HIS A 68 -22.64 -11.70 2.79
N ALA A 69 -22.46 -11.08 1.62
CA ALA A 69 -23.23 -9.91 1.16
C ALA A 69 -24.35 -10.26 0.18
#